data_AF-A0A9P1CHJ7-F1
#
_entry.id   AF-A0A9P1CHJ7-F1
#
_cell.length_a   1.000
_cell.length_b   1.000
_cell.length_c   1.000
_cell.angle_alpha   90.00
_cell.angle_beta   90.00
_cell.angle_gamma   90.00
#
_symmetry.space_group_name_H-M   'P 1'
#
loop_
_entity.id
_entity.type
_entity.pdbx_description
1 polymer ?
#
loop_
_entity_poly.entity_id
_entity_poly.type
_entity_poly.pdbx_seq_one_letter_code
_entity_poly.pdbx_strand_id
1 'polypeptide(L)'
;MAGECSWTPRLWRVCGGQGKGGILVRRGAGLESLVYSDRLSTNAVVRELRMEGHRLQYCLVEGFGPREGWVSIRIKDAVLLLQEPLAAENTAVKAAAASFKPRIYSSKDLNGKAELDTSWSPVEKALFYQSCGRWDPDQLRSLRGPVKAAGPLVPKPKKVSVLTPTSRTRTKFHQQLWTCFNSQSWTDKELVIIDSAQGSPSSFFSRICRQFENVVYVGLDGDFSIGCKRNLGAYLASGDVIVHFDDDDVYGPSYIASMVAELDRRNLVALTLSAWYDFDLRLGRCGFVDPEALHDVDLVAAKTRHPKIRQFRDSGVEAAIYGYGFSYVYLRRVAMFYPFTDTNMCEDVDFFLRLKEVYDYQVGLKRDQEGLCLHIMHGDNTADSMLHREVHEIAKLHVCELNLPFLAKMEGETASKLTGEEHHVRLSSTTGRFFVKADSEQRMRAFQAVIQDEVSFAAQCLERGVSLDEINKHNCTW
;
A
#
# COMPACT_ATOMS: atom_id res chain seq x y z
N MET A 1 -42.96 5.99 -36.68
CA MET A 1 -41.70 6.17 -37.43
C MET A 1 -40.68 6.82 -36.50
N ALA A 2 -39.83 6.00 -35.89
CA ALA A 2 -38.45 6.32 -35.49
C ALA A 2 -37.91 5.04 -34.83
N GLY A 3 -37.02 4.34 -35.55
CA GLY A 3 -36.39 3.13 -35.06
C GLY A 3 -35.43 3.45 -33.92
N GLU A 4 -35.51 2.68 -32.83
CA GLU A 4 -34.48 2.68 -31.81
C GLU A 4 -33.20 2.09 -32.43
N CYS A 5 -32.26 2.97 -32.73
CA CYS A 5 -30.92 2.63 -33.15
C CYS A 5 -30.20 2.03 -31.94
N SER A 6 -30.00 0.71 -31.93
CA SER A 6 -29.25 0.00 -30.90
C SER A 6 -27.75 0.29 -31.04
N TRP A 7 -27.32 1.47 -30.60
CA TRP A 7 -25.89 1.80 -30.53
C TRP A 7 -25.27 1.04 -29.36
N THR A 8 -24.65 -0.09 -29.65
CA THR A 8 -23.84 -0.81 -28.67
C THR A 8 -22.51 -0.06 -28.51
N PRO A 9 -22.18 0.44 -27.30
CA PRO A 9 -21.00 1.24 -27.10
C PRO A 9 -19.73 0.41 -27.35
N ARG A 10 -18.91 0.84 -28.33
CA ARG A 10 -17.63 0.20 -28.63
C ARG A 10 -16.63 0.49 -27.52
N LEU A 11 -16.04 -0.56 -26.97
CA LEU A 11 -14.98 -0.45 -25.97
C LEU A 11 -13.62 -0.51 -26.67
N TRP A 12 -12.64 0.17 -26.10
CA TRP A 12 -11.28 0.29 -26.61
C TRP A 12 -10.31 0.15 -25.45
N ARG A 13 -9.30 -0.70 -25.57
CA ARG A 13 -8.24 -0.86 -24.57
C ARG A 13 -6.99 -0.13 -25.01
N VAL A 14 -6.39 0.63 -24.10
CA VAL A 14 -5.12 1.32 -24.32
C VAL A 14 -3.98 0.31 -24.30
N CYS A 15 -3.32 0.13 -25.44
CA CYS A 15 -2.17 -0.76 -25.59
C CYS A 15 -0.85 -0.01 -25.84
N GLY A 16 -0.90 1.30 -26.09
CA GLY A 16 0.27 2.15 -26.29
C GLY A 16 0.72 2.93 -25.06
N GLY A 17 1.91 3.54 -25.11
CA GLY A 17 2.39 4.45 -24.05
C GLY A 17 3.00 3.76 -22.82
N GLN A 18 3.30 2.45 -22.88
CA GLN A 18 3.87 1.64 -21.79
C GLN A 18 5.07 2.29 -21.09
N GLY A 19 6.06 2.78 -21.84
CA GLY A 19 7.25 3.44 -21.26
C GLY A 19 7.02 4.84 -20.69
N LYS A 20 5.78 5.36 -20.70
CA LYS A 20 5.40 6.71 -20.21
C LYS A 20 4.18 6.67 -19.31
N GLY A 21 3.80 5.47 -18.82
CA GLY A 21 2.65 5.29 -17.94
C GLY A 21 1.27 5.44 -18.61
N GLY A 22 1.20 5.59 -19.94
CA GLY A 22 -0.06 5.81 -20.66
C GLY A 22 0.05 6.75 -21.86
N ILE A 23 -1.09 6.99 -22.52
CA ILE A 23 -1.21 7.84 -23.71
C ILE A 23 -1.69 9.25 -23.35
N LEU A 24 -1.29 10.23 -24.16
CA LEU A 24 -1.65 11.63 -23.96
C LEU A 24 -3.14 11.86 -24.23
N VAL A 25 -3.79 12.56 -23.32
CA VAL A 25 -5.18 12.97 -23.43
C VAL A 25 -5.26 14.48 -23.66
N ARG A 26 -6.07 14.90 -24.62
CA ARG A 26 -6.33 16.31 -24.90
C ARG A 26 -7.78 16.68 -24.59
N ARG A 27 -8.01 17.93 -24.26
CA ARG A 27 -9.35 18.48 -23.98
C ARG A 27 -10.23 18.56 -25.24
N GLY A 28 -9.62 18.60 -26.43
CA GLY A 28 -10.30 18.69 -27.71
C GLY A 28 -9.69 17.78 -28.79
N ALA A 29 -10.43 17.63 -29.89
CA ALA A 29 -10.05 16.73 -30.98
C ALA A 29 -8.75 17.14 -31.69
N GLY A 30 -8.43 18.43 -31.75
CA GLY A 30 -7.24 18.95 -32.41
C GLY A 30 -5.93 18.64 -31.66
N LEU A 31 -4.84 18.49 -32.43
CA LEU A 31 -3.49 18.24 -31.87
C LEU A 31 -2.89 19.47 -31.15
N GLU A 32 -3.44 20.66 -31.36
CA GLU A 32 -3.06 21.89 -30.64
C GLU A 32 -3.90 22.11 -29.37
N SER A 33 -4.84 21.21 -29.07
CA SER A 33 -5.69 21.33 -27.88
C SER A 33 -4.90 21.06 -26.61
N LEU A 34 -5.26 21.79 -25.54
CA LEU A 34 -4.72 21.65 -24.18
C LEU A 34 -4.65 20.17 -23.78
N VAL A 35 -3.46 19.77 -23.35
CA VAL A 35 -3.18 18.42 -22.86
C VAL A 35 -3.54 18.38 -21.38
N TYR A 36 -4.16 17.29 -20.94
CA TYR A 36 -4.29 17.03 -19.50
C TYR A 36 -2.92 16.79 -18.88
N SER A 37 -2.73 17.17 -17.62
CA SER A 37 -1.54 16.80 -16.84
C SER A 37 -1.38 15.28 -16.78
N ASP A 38 -2.51 14.58 -16.63
CA ASP A 38 -2.56 13.14 -16.49
C ASP A 38 -2.68 12.41 -17.84
N ARG A 39 -2.06 11.23 -17.91
CA ARG A 39 -2.14 10.32 -19.06
C ARG A 39 -3.22 9.29 -18.84
N LEU A 40 -3.84 8.84 -19.93
CA LEU A 40 -4.71 7.67 -19.90
C LEU A 40 -3.83 6.42 -19.84
N SER A 41 -3.92 5.68 -18.74
CA SER A 41 -2.99 4.61 -18.38
C SER A 41 -2.98 3.48 -19.41
N THR A 42 -1.86 2.78 -19.51
CA THR A 42 -1.84 1.51 -20.28
C THR A 42 -2.82 0.52 -19.65
N ASN A 43 -3.46 -0.31 -20.47
CA ASN A 43 -4.54 -1.24 -20.15
C ASN A 43 -5.86 -0.59 -19.72
N ALA A 44 -5.94 0.75 -19.70
CA ALA A 44 -7.20 1.43 -19.48
C ALA A 44 -8.20 1.02 -20.58
N VAL A 45 -9.40 0.65 -20.17
CA VAL A 45 -10.52 0.43 -21.08
C VAL A 45 -11.32 1.70 -21.14
N VAL A 46 -11.65 2.13 -22.35
CA VAL A 46 -12.40 3.34 -22.60
C VAL A 46 -13.54 3.04 -23.54
N ARG A 47 -14.67 3.69 -23.30
CA ARG A 47 -15.82 3.64 -24.15
C ARG A 47 -15.71 4.74 -25.21
N GLU A 48 -15.94 4.38 -26.46
CA GLU A 48 -16.09 5.33 -27.55
C GLU A 48 -17.34 6.19 -27.32
N LEU A 49 -17.13 7.50 -27.19
CA LEU A 49 -18.21 8.47 -27.24
C LEU A 49 -18.38 8.97 -28.67
N ARG A 50 -17.27 9.30 -29.33
CA ARG A 50 -17.24 9.80 -30.70
C ARG A 50 -15.88 9.59 -31.32
N MET A 51 -15.83 9.39 -32.64
CA MET A 51 -14.58 9.41 -33.39
C MET A 51 -14.53 10.55 -34.41
N GLU A 52 -13.36 11.16 -34.53
CA GLU A 52 -12.99 12.09 -35.60
C GLU A 52 -11.68 11.60 -36.25
N GLY A 53 -11.80 10.87 -37.35
CA GLY A 53 -10.65 10.26 -38.03
C GLY A 53 -9.92 9.23 -37.16
N HIS A 54 -8.73 9.54 -36.66
CA HIS A 54 -7.96 8.70 -35.72
C HIS A 54 -7.99 9.21 -34.29
N ARG A 55 -8.87 10.17 -34.01
CA ARG A 55 -9.06 10.74 -32.68
C ARG A 55 -10.31 10.14 -32.06
N LEU A 56 -10.14 9.54 -30.90
CA LEU A 56 -11.21 8.95 -30.11
C LEU A 56 -11.53 9.90 -28.97
N GLN A 57 -12.75 10.45 -28.98
CA GLN A 57 -13.33 10.98 -27.76
C GLN A 57 -13.83 9.79 -26.95
N TYR A 58 -13.32 9.69 -25.74
CA TYR A 58 -13.57 8.54 -24.91
C TYR A 58 -14.11 8.95 -23.54
N CYS A 59 -14.71 7.98 -22.88
CA CYS A 59 -14.97 7.99 -21.44
C CYS A 59 -14.28 6.77 -20.83
N LEU A 60 -13.52 6.97 -19.75
CA LEU A 60 -12.78 5.93 -19.06
C LEU A 60 -13.76 4.93 -18.41
N VAL A 61 -13.57 3.65 -18.69
CA VAL A 61 -14.38 2.54 -18.15
C VAL A 61 -13.60 1.79 -17.08
N GLU A 62 -12.31 1.56 -17.31
CA GLU A 62 -11.42 0.82 -16.41
C GLU A 62 -10.00 1.37 -16.56
N GLY A 63 -9.19 1.41 -15.49
CA GLY A 63 -7.84 1.99 -15.50
C GLY A 63 -7.77 3.40 -14.91
N PHE A 64 -6.68 4.12 -15.19
CA PHE A 64 -6.37 5.43 -14.57
C PHE A 64 -6.13 6.51 -15.63
N GLY A 65 -6.31 7.77 -15.25
CA GLY A 65 -6.14 8.93 -16.13
C GLY A 65 -7.42 9.75 -16.25
N PRO A 66 -7.43 10.77 -17.15
CA PRO A 66 -8.58 11.64 -17.33
C PRO A 66 -9.83 10.83 -17.68
N ARG A 67 -10.93 11.10 -16.97
CA ARG A 67 -12.21 10.39 -17.14
C ARG A 67 -12.78 10.54 -18.55
N GLU A 68 -12.47 11.63 -19.21
CA GLU A 68 -12.83 11.88 -20.59
C GLU A 68 -11.76 12.69 -21.28
N GLY A 69 -11.79 12.65 -22.60
CA GLY A 69 -10.94 13.48 -23.43
C GLY A 69 -10.71 12.85 -24.78
N TRP A 70 -9.74 13.40 -25.49
CA TRP A 70 -9.41 13.01 -26.85
C TRP A 70 -8.03 12.37 -26.91
N VAL A 71 -8.01 11.11 -27.31
CA VAL A 71 -6.79 10.32 -27.54
C VAL A 71 -6.64 9.99 -29.01
N SER A 72 -5.42 9.65 -29.42
CA SER A 72 -5.19 9.13 -30.77
C SER A 72 -5.23 7.62 -30.72
N ILE A 73 -5.95 6.99 -31.64
CA ILE A 73 -6.05 5.53 -31.77
C ILE A 73 -4.75 4.95 -32.33
N ARG A 74 -4.08 5.73 -33.18
CA ARG A 74 -2.77 5.43 -33.77
C ARG A 74 -1.96 6.70 -33.98
N ILE A 75 -0.64 6.58 -33.94
CA ILE A 75 0.31 7.63 -34.33
C ILE A 75 1.36 6.99 -35.24
N LYS A 76 1.44 7.43 -36.51
CA LYS A 76 2.22 6.74 -37.56
C LYS A 76 1.86 5.25 -37.60
N ASP A 77 2.84 4.36 -37.45
CA ASP A 77 2.65 2.90 -37.45
C ASP A 77 2.31 2.32 -36.06
N ALA A 78 2.32 3.13 -35.00
CA ALA A 78 2.07 2.65 -33.63
C ALA A 78 0.57 2.69 -33.28
N VAL A 79 0.02 1.53 -32.93
CA VAL A 79 -1.35 1.39 -32.41
C VAL A 79 -1.38 1.72 -30.92
N LEU A 80 -2.26 2.64 -30.52
CA LEU A 80 -2.40 3.12 -29.14
C LEU A 80 -3.66 2.59 -28.45
N LEU A 81 -4.72 2.30 -29.21
CA LEU A 81 -5.92 1.64 -28.72
C LEU A 81 -6.35 0.48 -29.63
N LEU A 82 -6.81 -0.60 -29.03
CA LEU A 82 -7.43 -1.75 -29.70
C LEU A 82 -8.91 -1.84 -29.31
N GLN A 83 -9.78 -2.03 -30.28
CA GLN A 83 -11.22 -2.19 -30.01
C GLN A 83 -11.49 -3.56 -29.39
N GLU A 84 -12.26 -3.61 -28.31
CA GLU A 84 -12.75 -4.86 -27.74
C GLU A 84 -14.02 -5.33 -28.47
N PRO A 85 -14.18 -6.64 -28.75
CA PRO A 85 -15.36 -7.16 -29.41
C PRO A 85 -16.62 -6.95 -28.55
N LEU A 86 -17.69 -6.47 -29.20
CA LEU A 86 -19.00 -6.21 -28.59
C LEU A 86 -19.65 -7.53 -28.14
N ALA A 87 -19.99 -7.63 -26.86
CA ALA A 87 -20.49 -8.84 -26.23
C ALA A 87 -21.86 -9.29 -26.76
N ALA A 88 -21.85 -10.20 -27.74
CA ALA A 88 -22.88 -11.23 -27.90
C ALA A 88 -22.24 -12.57 -27.53
N GLU A 89 -22.92 -13.33 -26.67
CA GLU A 89 -22.54 -14.63 -26.12
C GLU A 89 -21.27 -14.64 -25.26
N ASN A 90 -21.43 -14.27 -23.98
CA ASN A 90 -20.50 -14.71 -22.94
C ASN A 90 -21.23 -15.50 -21.85
N THR A 91 -21.84 -16.61 -22.28
CA THR A 91 -22.37 -17.67 -21.43
C THR A 91 -21.25 -18.27 -20.54
N ALA A 92 -19.98 -18.12 -20.93
CA ALA A 92 -18.81 -18.49 -20.14
C ALA A 92 -18.57 -17.57 -18.92
N VAL A 93 -18.92 -16.28 -18.97
CA VAL A 93 -18.72 -15.35 -17.84
C VAL A 93 -19.79 -15.50 -16.76
N LYS A 94 -21.04 -15.82 -17.12
CA LYS A 94 -22.08 -16.18 -16.13
C LYS A 94 -21.84 -17.57 -15.53
N ALA A 95 -21.27 -18.52 -16.29
CA ALA A 95 -20.86 -19.81 -15.74
C ALA A 95 -19.64 -19.68 -14.79
N ALA A 96 -18.67 -18.81 -15.12
CA ALA A 96 -17.52 -18.54 -14.26
C ALA A 96 -17.89 -17.73 -12.99
N ALA A 97 -18.83 -16.79 -13.08
CA ALA A 97 -19.33 -16.06 -11.92
C ALA A 97 -20.25 -16.92 -11.02
N ALA A 98 -20.99 -17.88 -11.59
CA ALA A 98 -21.80 -18.83 -10.83
C ALA A 98 -20.98 -19.94 -10.15
N SER A 99 -19.72 -20.16 -10.55
CA SER A 99 -18.81 -21.13 -9.91
C SER A 99 -17.83 -20.50 -8.93
N PHE A 100 -17.84 -19.18 -8.72
CA PHE A 100 -16.81 -18.50 -7.94
C PHE A 100 -17.34 -17.99 -6.61
N LYS A 101 -17.11 -18.79 -5.55
CA LYS A 101 -17.35 -18.40 -4.16
C LYS A 101 -16.13 -17.62 -3.63
N PRO A 102 -16.31 -16.52 -2.87
CA PRO A 102 -15.26 -15.97 -2.02
C PRO A 102 -14.62 -17.11 -1.23
N ARG A 103 -13.33 -17.41 -1.43
CA ARG A 103 -12.69 -18.50 -0.68
C ARG A 103 -12.32 -18.00 0.71
N ILE A 104 -13.30 -18.01 1.61
CA ILE A 104 -13.03 -18.27 3.02
C ILE A 104 -12.50 -19.70 3.05
N TYR A 105 -11.19 -19.84 3.25
CA TYR A 105 -10.50 -21.12 3.25
C TYR A 105 -11.00 -21.96 4.41
N SER A 106 -11.69 -23.05 4.12
CA SER A 106 -12.17 -24.00 5.11
C SER A 106 -11.43 -25.34 4.97
N SER A 107 -11.49 -26.19 5.98
CA SER A 107 -10.93 -27.55 5.94
C SER A 107 -11.41 -28.42 4.76
N LYS A 108 -12.43 -27.97 4.01
CA LYS A 108 -12.96 -28.63 2.81
C LYS A 108 -12.15 -28.37 1.53
N ASP A 109 -11.25 -27.39 1.50
CA ASP A 109 -10.42 -27.02 0.34
C ASP A 109 -9.03 -27.68 0.33
N LEU A 110 -8.78 -28.60 1.26
CA LEU A 110 -7.51 -29.30 1.37
C LEU A 110 -7.38 -30.35 0.27
N ASN A 111 -6.21 -30.40 -0.38
CA ASN A 111 -5.84 -31.45 -1.34
C ASN A 111 -5.61 -32.81 -0.66
N GLY A 112 -6.60 -33.37 0.01
CA GLY A 112 -6.59 -34.76 0.46
C GLY A 112 -5.54 -35.13 1.52
N LYS A 113 -4.92 -34.18 2.25
CA LYS A 113 -4.21 -34.50 3.50
C LYS A 113 -5.26 -34.83 4.58
N ALA A 114 -5.79 -36.06 4.53
CA ALA A 114 -6.79 -36.55 5.47
C ALA A 114 -6.23 -36.72 6.90
N GLU A 115 -4.92 -36.92 7.02
CA GLU A 115 -4.20 -36.96 8.29
C GLU A 115 -3.11 -35.89 8.27
N LEU A 116 -3.27 -34.86 9.10
CA LEU A 116 -2.18 -33.92 9.38
C LEU A 116 -1.15 -34.60 10.26
N ASP A 117 0.12 -34.29 10.04
CA ASP A 117 1.20 -34.78 10.87
C ASP A 117 0.94 -34.41 12.34
N THR A 118 0.97 -35.41 13.21
CA THR A 118 0.70 -35.24 14.65
C THR A 118 1.78 -34.42 15.34
N SER A 119 2.99 -34.35 14.77
CA SER A 119 4.11 -33.54 15.24
C SER A 119 3.93 -32.03 15.00
N TRP A 120 3.00 -31.62 14.15
CA TRP A 120 2.71 -30.21 13.94
C TRP A 120 1.97 -29.62 15.15
N SER A 121 2.43 -28.46 15.61
CA SER A 121 1.79 -27.68 16.66
C SER A 121 0.41 -27.18 16.23
N PRO A 122 -0.47 -26.79 17.18
CA PRO A 122 -1.78 -26.23 16.84
C PRO A 122 -1.71 -25.01 15.91
N VAL A 123 -0.70 -24.15 16.07
CA VAL A 123 -0.50 -22.96 15.24
C VAL A 123 -0.12 -23.37 13.82
N GLU A 124 0.82 -24.32 13.65
CA GLU A 124 1.21 -24.81 12.32
C GLU A 124 0.03 -25.46 11.59
N LYS A 125 -0.77 -26.26 12.30
CA LYS A 125 -2.01 -26.83 11.74
C LYS A 125 -2.96 -25.72 11.29
N ALA A 126 -3.19 -24.70 12.12
CA ALA A 126 -4.07 -23.58 11.79
C ALA A 126 -3.57 -22.79 10.57
N LEU A 127 -2.28 -22.48 10.49
CA LEU A 127 -1.68 -21.80 9.34
C LEU A 127 -1.78 -22.64 8.06
N PHE A 128 -1.52 -23.94 8.14
CA PHE A 128 -1.72 -24.86 7.02
C PHE A 128 -3.17 -24.83 6.53
N TYR A 129 -4.15 -24.98 7.42
CA TYR A 129 -5.57 -24.95 7.05
C TYR A 129 -6.00 -23.60 6.47
N GLN A 130 -5.69 -22.50 7.14
CA GLN A 130 -6.17 -21.15 6.78
C GLN A 130 -5.46 -20.59 5.54
N SER A 131 -4.27 -21.09 5.21
CA SER A 131 -3.60 -20.83 3.93
C SER A 131 -4.01 -21.83 2.83
N CYS A 132 -4.92 -22.77 3.10
CA CYS A 132 -5.31 -23.85 2.20
C CYS A 132 -4.15 -24.72 1.71
N GLY A 133 -3.26 -25.09 2.63
CA GLY A 133 -2.10 -25.93 2.36
C GLY A 133 -1.02 -25.25 1.53
N ARG A 134 -1.14 -23.95 1.24
CA ARG A 134 -0.10 -23.17 0.58
C ARG A 134 1.09 -22.97 1.50
N TRP A 135 0.85 -22.79 2.80
CA TRP A 135 1.87 -22.81 3.83
C TRP A 135 2.04 -24.23 4.34
N ASP A 136 3.25 -24.79 4.26
CA ASP A 136 3.55 -26.15 4.71
C ASP A 136 4.74 -26.11 5.70
N PRO A 137 4.54 -26.58 6.96
CA PRO A 137 5.58 -26.53 7.98
C PRO A 137 6.76 -27.45 7.68
N ASP A 138 6.56 -28.60 7.02
CA ASP A 138 7.65 -29.52 6.70
C ASP A 138 8.50 -28.96 5.56
N GLN A 139 7.87 -28.34 4.57
CA GLN A 139 8.58 -27.58 3.55
C GLN A 139 9.38 -26.43 4.18
N LEU A 140 8.79 -25.67 5.11
CA LEU A 140 9.49 -24.60 5.83
C LEU A 140 10.67 -25.14 6.65
N ARG A 141 10.51 -26.26 7.36
CA ARG A 141 11.59 -26.92 8.12
C ARG A 141 12.72 -27.36 7.19
N SER A 142 12.42 -27.84 5.99
CA SER A 142 13.43 -28.21 4.99
C SER A 142 14.24 -27.01 4.47
N LEU A 143 13.63 -25.82 4.41
CA LEU A 143 14.30 -24.57 4.04
C LEU A 143 15.22 -24.05 5.16
N ARG A 144 14.98 -24.42 6.42
CA ARG A 144 15.73 -23.97 7.62
C ARG A 144 16.97 -24.80 7.95
N GLY A 145 17.52 -25.54 6.99
CA GLY A 145 18.76 -26.30 7.15
C GLY A 145 19.98 -25.45 7.60
N PRO A 146 21.10 -26.07 8.00
CA PRO A 146 22.24 -25.36 8.58
C PRO A 146 22.68 -24.19 7.70
N VAL A 147 22.83 -23.03 8.32
CA VAL A 147 23.17 -21.75 7.70
C VAL A 147 24.36 -21.95 6.75
N LYS A 148 24.08 -22.08 5.45
CA LYS A 148 25.14 -21.94 4.46
C LYS A 148 25.40 -20.45 4.34
N ALA A 149 26.64 -20.04 4.58
CA ALA A 149 27.13 -18.70 4.25
C ALA A 149 26.53 -18.33 2.88
N ALA A 150 25.74 -17.26 2.87
CA ALA A 150 24.92 -16.93 1.71
C ALA A 150 25.81 -16.86 0.47
N GLY A 151 25.54 -17.74 -0.49
CA GLY A 151 26.13 -17.64 -1.82
C GLY A 151 25.84 -16.27 -2.46
N PRO A 152 26.48 -15.97 -3.60
CA PRO A 152 26.40 -14.66 -4.24
C PRO A 152 24.95 -14.15 -4.36
N LEU A 153 24.81 -12.83 -4.26
CA LEU A 153 23.51 -12.18 -4.31
C LEU A 153 22.77 -12.59 -5.57
N VAL A 154 21.46 -12.78 -5.42
CA VAL A 154 20.56 -13.08 -6.52
C VAL A 154 20.79 -12.02 -7.60
N PRO A 155 20.95 -12.38 -8.88
CA PRO A 155 21.02 -11.39 -9.95
C PRO A 155 19.82 -10.43 -9.86
N LYS A 156 20.07 -9.14 -10.09
CA LYS A 156 19.11 -8.00 -10.02
C LYS A 156 17.67 -8.41 -9.70
N PRO A 157 17.13 -8.06 -8.52
CA PRO A 157 15.83 -8.52 -8.08
C PRO A 157 14.79 -8.22 -9.16
N LYS A 158 14.11 -9.26 -9.64
CA LYS A 158 13.16 -9.13 -10.75
C LYS A 158 11.77 -8.85 -10.22
N LYS A 159 11.34 -9.61 -9.21
CA LYS A 159 10.02 -9.51 -8.62
C LYS A 159 10.07 -9.07 -7.16
N VAL A 160 9.17 -8.15 -6.79
CA VAL A 160 8.98 -7.64 -5.42
C VAL A 160 7.65 -8.11 -4.87
N SER A 161 7.61 -8.57 -3.61
CA SER A 161 6.36 -8.80 -2.90
C SER A 161 6.21 -7.74 -1.80
N VAL A 162 5.16 -6.94 -1.91
CA VAL A 162 4.74 -6.00 -0.86
C VAL A 162 3.94 -6.79 0.17
N LEU A 163 4.38 -6.79 1.43
CA LEU A 163 3.76 -7.54 2.51
C LEU A 163 3.06 -6.57 3.46
N THR A 164 1.79 -6.86 3.77
CA THR A 164 1.00 -6.04 4.70
C THR A 164 0.16 -6.90 5.63
N PRO A 165 0.49 -6.97 6.93
CA PRO A 165 -0.43 -7.45 7.94
C PRO A 165 -1.53 -6.41 8.15
N THR A 166 -2.78 -6.85 8.25
CA THR A 166 -3.90 -5.96 8.58
C THR A 166 -4.88 -6.64 9.54
N SER A 167 -5.98 -5.99 9.85
CA SER A 167 -7.06 -6.53 10.66
C SER A 167 -8.41 -5.93 10.28
N ARG A 168 -9.49 -6.57 10.73
CA ARG A 168 -10.86 -6.08 10.60
C ARG A 168 -11.04 -4.61 11.01
N THR A 169 -10.39 -4.16 12.09
CA THR A 169 -10.52 -2.77 12.59
C THR A 169 -9.79 -1.74 11.74
N ARG A 170 -8.96 -2.20 10.80
CA ARG A 170 -8.13 -1.38 9.91
C ARG A 170 -8.65 -1.33 8.47
N THR A 171 -9.83 -1.89 8.22
CA THR A 171 -10.52 -1.87 6.92
C THR A 171 -10.66 -0.48 6.29
N LYS A 172 -10.69 0.58 7.10
CA LYS A 172 -10.67 1.99 6.66
C LYS A 172 -9.43 2.36 5.83
N PHE A 173 -8.31 1.65 5.99
CA PHE A 173 -7.04 1.95 5.33
C PHE A 173 -6.80 1.13 4.05
N HIS A 174 -7.63 0.12 3.77
CA HIS A 174 -7.38 -0.83 2.69
C HIS A 174 -7.34 -0.19 1.29
N GLN A 175 -8.15 0.85 1.06
CA GLN A 175 -8.13 1.59 -0.19
C GLN A 175 -6.86 2.44 -0.35
N GLN A 176 -6.35 3.02 0.74
CA GLN A 176 -5.10 3.76 0.75
C GLN A 176 -3.93 2.83 0.45
N LEU A 177 -3.86 1.67 1.12
CA LEU A 177 -2.85 0.65 0.84
C LEU A 177 -2.85 0.24 -0.64
N TRP A 178 -4.03 -0.04 -1.22
CA TRP A 178 -4.13 -0.37 -2.64
C TRP A 178 -3.65 0.76 -3.54
N THR A 179 -3.96 2.01 -3.21
CA THR A 179 -3.52 3.19 -3.97
C THR A 179 -1.99 3.32 -3.94
N CYS A 180 -1.40 3.18 -2.75
CA CYS A 180 0.06 3.18 -2.58
C CYS A 180 0.72 2.05 -3.36
N PHE A 181 0.18 0.83 -3.28
CA PHE A 181 0.70 -0.32 -4.02
C PHE A 181 0.58 -0.14 -5.54
N ASN A 182 -0.62 0.17 -6.04
CA ASN A 182 -0.90 0.20 -7.47
C ASN A 182 -0.17 1.34 -8.19
N SER A 183 0.12 2.44 -7.50
CA SER A 183 0.88 3.58 -8.04
C SER A 183 2.39 3.34 -8.13
N GLN A 184 2.93 2.26 -7.52
CA GLN A 184 4.38 2.02 -7.57
C GLN A 184 4.87 1.86 -9.01
N SER A 185 5.96 2.55 -9.33
CA SER A 185 6.64 2.51 -10.63
C SER A 185 7.31 1.16 -10.92
N TRP A 186 7.59 0.35 -9.90
CA TRP A 186 8.09 -1.01 -10.07
C TRP A 186 7.00 -1.92 -10.67
N THR A 187 7.22 -2.49 -11.84
CA THR A 187 6.15 -3.20 -12.58
C THR A 187 5.95 -4.63 -12.12
N ASP A 188 7.03 -5.39 -11.90
CA ASP A 188 6.95 -6.80 -11.49
C ASP A 188 6.84 -6.88 -9.97
N LYS A 189 5.62 -6.64 -9.48
CA LYS A 189 5.29 -6.61 -8.06
C LYS A 189 3.97 -7.33 -7.77
N GLU A 190 3.88 -7.88 -6.57
CA GLU A 190 2.63 -8.42 -6.01
C GLU A 190 2.37 -7.86 -4.61
N LEU A 191 1.11 -7.86 -4.19
CA LEU A 191 0.67 -7.46 -2.86
C LEU A 191 0.20 -8.68 -2.08
N VAL A 192 0.83 -8.96 -0.94
CA VAL A 192 0.54 -10.07 -0.04
C VAL A 192 -0.05 -9.54 1.26
N ILE A 193 -1.34 -9.76 1.46
CA ILE A 193 -2.11 -9.26 2.60
C ILE A 193 -2.46 -10.41 3.52
N ILE A 194 -2.07 -10.28 4.79
CA ILE A 194 -2.42 -11.21 5.87
C ILE A 194 -3.36 -10.50 6.85
N ASP A 195 -4.66 -10.74 6.70
CA ASP A 195 -5.73 -10.05 7.40
C ASP A 195 -6.20 -10.85 8.60
N SER A 196 -6.11 -10.29 9.81
CA SER A 196 -6.83 -10.80 10.99
C SER A 196 -8.33 -10.53 10.83
N ALA A 197 -8.97 -11.34 9.98
CA ALA A 197 -10.36 -11.19 9.53
C ALA A 197 -11.38 -11.48 10.64
N GLN A 198 -11.07 -12.41 11.54
CA GLN A 198 -11.96 -12.81 12.65
C GLN A 198 -13.39 -13.13 12.18
N GLY A 199 -13.52 -13.94 11.14
CA GLY A 199 -14.78 -14.36 10.53
C GLY A 199 -15.43 -13.30 9.63
N SER A 200 -14.80 -12.14 9.42
CA SER A 200 -15.30 -11.04 8.60
C SER A 200 -14.18 -10.47 7.71
N PRO A 201 -13.84 -11.16 6.61
CA PRO A 201 -12.78 -10.71 5.71
C PRO A 201 -13.12 -9.37 5.07
N SER A 202 -12.09 -8.62 4.69
CA SER A 202 -12.24 -7.38 3.96
C SER A 202 -13.02 -7.58 2.66
N SER A 203 -14.19 -6.95 2.56
CA SER A 203 -14.99 -6.92 1.33
C SER A 203 -14.21 -6.27 0.16
N PHE A 204 -13.42 -5.24 0.46
CA PHE A 204 -12.57 -4.55 -0.50
C PHE A 204 -11.50 -5.48 -1.08
N PHE A 205 -10.64 -6.06 -0.23
CA PHE A 205 -9.56 -6.92 -0.75
C PHE A 205 -10.07 -8.25 -1.29
N SER A 206 -11.19 -8.76 -0.77
CA SER A 206 -11.90 -9.89 -1.37
C SER A 206 -12.33 -9.64 -2.81
N ARG A 207 -12.62 -8.38 -3.18
CA ARG A 207 -12.92 -7.98 -4.57
C ARG A 207 -11.64 -7.75 -5.37
N ILE A 208 -10.68 -7.02 -4.82
CA ILE A 208 -9.41 -6.70 -5.49
C ILE A 208 -8.65 -7.98 -5.88
N CYS A 209 -8.51 -8.97 -4.99
CA CYS A 209 -7.79 -10.20 -5.30
C CYS A 209 -8.45 -11.09 -6.38
N ARG A 210 -9.73 -10.85 -6.70
CA ARG A 210 -10.42 -11.51 -7.84
C ARG A 210 -10.17 -10.81 -9.16
N GLN A 211 -9.84 -9.53 -9.11
CA GLN A 211 -9.63 -8.68 -10.28
C GLN A 211 -8.16 -8.64 -10.69
N PHE A 212 -7.25 -8.76 -9.72
CA PHE A 212 -5.82 -8.59 -9.91
C PHE A 212 -5.06 -9.84 -9.47
N GLU A 213 -4.43 -10.52 -10.43
CA GLU A 213 -3.67 -11.76 -10.19
C GLU A 213 -2.43 -11.55 -9.33
N ASN A 214 -1.92 -10.32 -9.28
CA ASN A 214 -0.77 -9.95 -8.46
C ASN A 214 -1.18 -9.55 -7.02
N VAL A 215 -2.32 -10.03 -6.54
CA VAL A 215 -2.78 -9.81 -5.16
C VAL A 215 -3.08 -11.14 -4.48
N VAL A 216 -2.32 -11.43 -3.43
CA VAL A 216 -2.51 -12.58 -2.55
C VAL A 216 -3.18 -12.07 -1.27
N TYR A 217 -4.41 -12.51 -1.01
CA TYR A 217 -5.16 -12.14 0.19
C TYR A 217 -5.48 -13.38 1.03
N VAL A 218 -5.06 -13.37 2.29
CA VAL A 218 -5.35 -14.44 3.26
C VAL A 218 -6.05 -13.83 4.46
N GLY A 219 -7.31 -14.20 4.64
CA GLY A 219 -8.07 -13.89 5.86
C GLY A 219 -7.85 -14.99 6.90
N LEU A 220 -7.28 -14.61 8.04
CA LEU A 220 -7.06 -15.47 9.19
C LEU A 220 -8.17 -15.32 10.22
N ASP A 221 -8.61 -16.45 10.74
CA ASP A 221 -9.53 -16.57 11.86
C ASP A 221 -8.75 -16.97 13.11
N GLY A 222 -8.55 -16.00 14.01
CA GLY A 222 -7.80 -16.17 15.24
C GLY A 222 -6.89 -14.98 15.55
N ASP A 223 -6.32 -14.99 16.75
CA ASP A 223 -5.35 -13.99 17.19
C ASP A 223 -3.93 -14.48 16.89
N PHE A 224 -3.47 -14.22 15.66
CA PHE A 224 -2.10 -14.49 15.24
C PHE A 224 -1.27 -13.22 15.42
N SER A 225 -0.06 -13.40 15.95
CA SER A 225 0.83 -12.27 16.19
C SER A 225 1.25 -11.56 14.89
N ILE A 226 1.68 -10.31 14.98
CA ILE A 226 2.25 -9.59 13.82
C ILE A 226 3.44 -10.35 13.24
N GLY A 227 4.35 -10.87 14.07
CA GLY A 227 5.48 -11.65 13.61
C GLY A 227 5.06 -12.92 12.88
N CYS A 228 4.04 -13.62 13.37
CA CYS A 228 3.45 -14.78 12.70
C CYS A 228 2.88 -14.41 11.33
N LYS A 229 2.14 -13.29 11.24
CA LYS A 229 1.60 -12.78 9.97
C LYS A 229 2.70 -12.39 8.98
N ARG A 230 3.77 -11.72 9.43
CA ARG A 230 4.94 -11.37 8.60
C ARG A 230 5.64 -12.63 8.09
N ASN A 231 5.81 -13.65 8.91
CA ASN A 231 6.38 -14.93 8.50
C ASN A 231 5.50 -15.65 7.47
N LEU A 232 4.18 -15.70 7.67
CA LEU A 232 3.23 -16.30 6.73
C LEU A 232 3.27 -15.55 5.38
N GLY A 233 3.22 -14.22 5.40
CA GLY A 233 3.28 -13.42 4.17
C GLY A 233 4.60 -13.61 3.43
N ALA A 234 5.74 -13.64 4.12
CA ALA A 234 7.05 -13.85 3.49
C ALA A 234 7.19 -15.25 2.88
N TYR A 235 6.51 -16.24 3.47
CA TYR A 235 6.45 -17.59 2.92
C TYR A 235 5.61 -17.65 1.65
N LEU A 236 4.43 -17.03 1.66
CA LEU A 236 3.48 -17.02 0.53
C LEU A 236 3.94 -16.12 -0.62
N ALA A 237 4.79 -15.14 -0.34
CA ALA A 237 5.42 -14.29 -1.32
C ALA A 237 6.26 -15.10 -2.33
N SER A 238 6.15 -14.71 -3.59
CA SER A 238 6.89 -15.29 -4.72
C SER A 238 8.00 -14.39 -5.24
N GLY A 239 8.08 -13.13 -4.79
CA GLY A 239 9.15 -12.20 -5.12
C GLY A 239 10.49 -12.57 -4.48
N ASP A 240 11.58 -12.10 -5.07
CA ASP A 240 12.93 -12.28 -4.53
C ASP A 240 13.19 -11.33 -3.35
N VAL A 241 12.50 -10.20 -3.34
CA VAL A 241 12.59 -9.14 -2.33
C VAL A 241 11.21 -8.93 -1.70
N ILE A 242 11.19 -8.82 -0.38
CA ILE A 242 10.03 -8.38 0.39
C ILE A 242 10.18 -6.88 0.67
N VAL A 243 9.10 -6.14 0.50
CA VAL A 243 8.93 -4.76 0.94
C VAL A 243 7.75 -4.73 1.91
N HIS A 244 7.86 -4.12 3.08
CA HIS A 244 6.73 -3.96 4.00
C HIS A 244 6.02 -2.65 3.71
N PHE A 245 4.68 -2.71 3.62
CA PHE A 245 3.81 -1.55 3.75
C PHE A 245 2.93 -1.74 4.98
N ASP A 246 2.90 -0.77 5.87
CA ASP A 246 1.81 -0.63 6.83
C ASP A 246 0.59 -0.07 6.08
N ASP A 247 -0.61 -0.50 6.43
CA ASP A 247 -1.81 -0.14 5.69
C ASP A 247 -2.27 1.31 5.90
N ASP A 248 -1.93 1.91 7.05
CA ASP A 248 -2.21 3.30 7.43
C ASP A 248 -1.17 4.30 6.93
N ASP A 249 -0.02 3.84 6.45
CA ASP A 249 1.05 4.67 5.92
C ASP A 249 0.85 5.03 4.44
N VAL A 250 1.60 6.02 3.97
CA VAL A 250 1.55 6.50 2.58
C VAL A 250 2.90 6.34 1.91
N TYR A 251 2.93 5.61 0.80
CA TYR A 251 4.15 5.30 0.05
C TYR A 251 4.07 5.88 -1.36
N GLY A 252 4.99 6.79 -1.68
CA GLY A 252 5.03 7.48 -2.97
C GLY A 252 5.34 6.53 -4.15
N PRO A 253 5.03 6.92 -5.40
CA PRO A 253 5.15 6.05 -6.58
C PRO A 253 6.56 5.50 -6.82
N SER A 254 7.60 6.19 -6.35
CA SER A 254 9.00 5.81 -6.51
C SER A 254 9.58 5.04 -5.31
N TYR A 255 8.78 4.75 -4.28
CA TYR A 255 9.26 4.14 -3.03
C TYR A 255 9.95 2.79 -3.26
N ILE A 256 9.26 1.80 -3.87
CA ILE A 256 9.83 0.47 -4.11
C ILE A 256 11.08 0.58 -4.98
N ALA A 257 11.01 1.34 -6.08
CA ALA A 257 12.13 1.49 -7.00
C ALA A 257 13.36 2.08 -6.30
N SER A 258 13.17 3.08 -5.44
CA SER A 258 14.25 3.74 -4.70
C SER A 258 14.89 2.81 -3.65
N MET A 259 14.06 2.11 -2.87
CA MET A 259 14.55 1.22 -1.81
C MET A 259 15.23 -0.03 -2.39
N VAL A 260 14.65 -0.64 -3.44
CA VAL A 260 15.22 -1.84 -4.07
C VAL A 260 16.48 -1.50 -4.86
N ALA A 261 16.55 -0.33 -5.52
CA ALA A 261 17.77 0.13 -6.17
C ALA A 261 18.91 0.35 -5.17
N GLU A 262 18.61 0.88 -3.98
CA GLU A 262 19.61 1.07 -2.92
C GLU A 262 20.09 -0.29 -2.37
N LEU A 263 19.18 -1.24 -2.14
CA LEU A 263 19.49 -2.61 -1.74
C LEU A 263 20.47 -3.27 -2.73
N ASP A 264 20.16 -3.20 -4.03
CA ASP A 264 20.98 -3.78 -5.12
C ASP A 264 22.34 -3.06 -5.26
N ARG A 265 22.33 -1.73 -5.35
CA ARG A 265 23.52 -0.89 -5.54
C ARG A 265 24.56 -1.09 -4.43
N ARG A 266 24.10 -1.25 -3.18
CA ARG A 266 24.98 -1.46 -2.01
C ARG A 266 25.19 -2.92 -1.66
N ASN A 267 24.67 -3.84 -2.48
CA ASN A 267 24.86 -5.27 -2.30
C ASN A 267 24.39 -5.80 -0.92
N LEU A 268 23.23 -5.29 -0.48
CA LEU A 268 22.66 -5.54 0.84
C LEU A 268 21.74 -6.76 0.85
N VAL A 269 21.59 -7.37 2.03
CA VAL A 269 20.59 -8.42 2.27
C VAL A 269 19.29 -7.86 2.86
N ALA A 270 19.38 -6.73 3.55
CA ALA A 270 18.27 -6.00 4.16
C ALA A 270 18.57 -4.49 4.19
N LEU A 271 17.53 -3.68 4.12
CA LEU A 271 17.55 -2.23 4.12
C LEU A 271 16.30 -1.72 4.86
N THR A 272 16.46 -0.71 5.71
CA THR A 272 15.34 0.01 6.34
C THR A 272 15.56 1.50 6.25
N LEU A 273 14.49 2.29 6.39
CA LEU A 273 14.63 3.71 6.64
C LEU A 273 15.19 3.94 8.05
N SER A 274 16.03 4.96 8.16
CA SER A 274 16.71 5.42 9.39
C SER A 274 16.38 6.86 9.74
N ALA A 275 15.67 7.55 8.84
CA ALA A 275 15.06 8.84 9.04
C ALA A 275 13.92 8.97 8.01
N TRP A 276 12.81 9.58 8.39
CA TRP A 276 11.58 9.63 7.59
C TRP A 276 10.70 10.82 7.96
N TYR A 277 9.57 10.95 7.28
CA TYR A 277 8.57 11.97 7.57
C TYR A 277 7.37 11.34 8.28
N ASP A 278 6.96 11.93 9.38
CA ASP A 278 5.69 11.64 10.05
C ASP A 278 4.65 12.67 9.64
N PHE A 279 3.39 12.25 9.62
CA PHE A 279 2.25 13.14 9.62
C PHE A 279 1.28 12.82 10.74
N ASP A 280 1.06 13.77 11.64
CA ASP A 280 0.12 13.63 12.75
C ASP A 280 -1.28 14.10 12.33
N LEU A 281 -2.16 13.13 12.10
CA LEU A 281 -3.57 13.36 11.75
C LEU A 281 -4.33 14.13 12.84
N ARG A 282 -3.90 14.05 14.10
CA ARG A 282 -4.57 14.72 15.24
C ARG A 282 -4.28 16.21 15.25
N LEU A 283 -3.10 16.59 14.77
CA LEU A 283 -2.56 17.95 14.82
C LEU A 283 -2.50 18.63 13.45
N GLY A 284 -2.60 17.86 12.37
CA GLY A 284 -2.44 18.34 11.00
C GLY A 284 -1.02 18.83 10.72
N ARG A 285 0.00 18.18 11.29
CA ARG A 285 1.40 18.62 11.21
C ARG A 285 2.28 17.52 10.66
N CYS A 286 3.23 17.91 9.82
CA CYS A 286 4.29 17.04 9.35
C CYS A 286 5.59 17.33 10.09
N GLY A 287 6.33 16.27 10.41
CA GLY A 287 7.64 16.37 11.02
C GLY A 287 8.62 15.41 10.37
N PHE A 288 9.90 15.76 10.43
CA PHE A 288 10.98 14.87 10.07
C PHE A 288 11.49 14.17 11.35
N VAL A 289 11.60 12.85 11.29
CA VAL A 289 12.07 11.97 12.36
C VAL A 289 13.46 11.49 12.00
N ASP A 290 14.39 11.59 12.95
CA ASP A 290 15.79 11.22 12.74
C ASP A 290 16.37 10.52 13.98
N PRO A 291 16.11 9.21 14.15
CA PRO A 291 16.66 8.45 15.26
C PRO A 291 18.19 8.36 15.26
N GLU A 292 18.86 8.49 14.10
CA GLU A 292 20.33 8.53 14.03
C GLU A 292 20.92 9.75 14.75
N ALA A 293 20.12 10.80 14.96
CA ALA A 293 20.54 12.00 15.70
C ALA A 293 20.30 11.91 17.22
N LEU A 294 19.77 10.79 17.72
CA LEU A 294 19.42 10.60 19.14
C LEU A 294 20.52 9.86 19.92
N HIS A 295 20.56 10.08 21.23
CA HIS A 295 21.29 9.25 22.20
C HIS A 295 20.30 8.52 23.12
N ASP A 296 20.72 7.42 23.77
CA ASP A 296 19.84 6.64 24.66
C ASP A 296 19.18 7.50 25.75
N VAL A 297 19.91 8.50 26.24
CA VAL A 297 19.41 9.47 27.23
C VAL A 297 18.20 10.26 26.72
N ASP A 298 18.11 10.51 25.41
CA ASP A 298 17.02 11.26 24.79
C ASP A 298 15.73 10.43 24.76
N LEU A 299 15.85 9.10 24.54
CA LEU A 299 14.73 8.17 24.55
C LEU A 299 14.16 7.98 25.97
N VAL A 300 15.04 7.81 26.96
CA VAL A 300 14.65 7.59 28.37
C VAL A 300 14.05 8.86 29.00
N ALA A 301 14.52 10.05 28.61
CA ALA A 301 13.99 11.33 29.10
C ALA A 301 12.55 11.63 28.63
N ALA A 302 12.06 10.92 27.61
CA ALA A 302 10.71 11.06 27.09
C ALA A 302 9.71 10.24 27.94
N LYS A 303 9.16 10.87 29.00
CA LYS A 303 8.15 10.27 29.89
C LYS A 303 6.94 9.73 29.10
N THR A 304 6.75 8.41 29.06
CA THR A 304 5.53 7.76 28.57
C THR A 304 4.88 6.91 29.67
N ARG A 305 3.54 6.92 29.68
CA ARG A 305 2.72 6.05 30.54
C ARG A 305 2.27 4.77 29.83
N HIS A 306 2.52 4.64 28.53
CA HIS A 306 2.13 3.45 27.77
C HIS A 306 3.21 2.36 27.90
N PRO A 307 2.88 1.19 28.48
CA PRO A 307 3.89 0.18 28.83
C PRO A 307 4.65 -0.36 27.61
N LYS A 308 3.97 -0.53 26.47
CA LYS A 308 4.62 -1.02 25.23
C LYS A 308 5.58 0.01 24.61
N ILE A 309 5.25 1.30 24.69
CA ILE A 309 6.13 2.37 24.16
C ILE A 309 7.34 2.53 25.09
N ARG A 310 7.15 2.34 26.39
CA ARG A 310 8.27 2.30 27.34
C ARG A 310 9.23 1.17 27.02
N GLN A 311 8.73 -0.05 26.82
CA GLN A 311 9.55 -1.20 26.45
C GLN A 311 10.39 -0.95 25.19
N PHE A 312 9.78 -0.35 24.16
CA PHE A 312 10.51 0.04 22.95
C PHE A 312 11.61 1.07 23.22
N ARG A 313 11.31 2.14 23.98
CA ARG A 313 12.30 3.17 24.34
C ARG A 313 13.45 2.66 25.20
N ASP A 314 13.16 1.73 26.10
CA ASP A 314 14.14 1.08 26.96
C ASP A 314 15.09 0.16 26.16
N SER A 315 14.77 -0.13 24.89
CA SER A 315 15.59 -0.96 24.00
C SER A 315 16.73 -0.18 23.31
N GLY A 316 16.83 1.14 23.54
CA GLY A 316 17.93 1.99 23.09
C GLY A 316 17.79 2.55 21.67
N VAL A 317 18.72 3.43 21.28
CA VAL A 317 18.71 4.14 19.98
C VAL A 317 18.84 3.17 18.82
N GLU A 318 19.60 2.09 18.98
CA GLU A 318 19.72 1.09 17.92
C GLU A 318 18.37 0.45 17.60
N ALA A 319 17.56 0.10 18.62
CA ALA A 319 16.20 -0.36 18.41
C ALA A 319 15.30 0.73 17.80
N ALA A 320 15.53 2.02 18.09
CA ALA A 320 14.80 3.11 17.44
C ALA A 320 15.19 3.31 15.97
N ILE A 321 16.44 3.04 15.59
CA ILE A 321 16.91 3.11 14.20
C ILE A 321 16.37 1.93 13.38
N TYR A 322 16.39 0.73 13.96
CA TYR A 322 16.02 -0.48 13.24
C TYR A 322 14.57 -0.91 13.45
N GLY A 323 13.87 -0.44 14.47
CA GLY A 323 12.60 -0.99 14.96
C GLY A 323 11.32 -0.37 14.43
N TYR A 324 11.36 0.18 13.21
CA TYR A 324 10.17 0.69 12.54
C TYR A 324 9.90 -0.15 11.29
N GLY A 325 9.18 -1.27 11.52
CA GLY A 325 8.92 -2.30 10.52
C GLY A 325 8.13 -1.87 9.29
N PHE A 326 7.59 -0.64 9.22
CA PHE A 326 6.85 -0.11 8.08
C PHE A 326 7.71 0.12 6.84
N SER A 327 9.04 0.17 6.98
CA SER A 327 9.95 0.55 5.88
C SER A 327 10.91 -0.56 5.43
N TYR A 328 10.73 -1.78 5.92
CA TYR A 328 11.65 -2.88 5.70
C TYR A 328 11.66 -3.37 4.25
N VAL A 329 12.86 -3.52 3.71
CA VAL A 329 13.14 -4.14 2.41
C VAL A 329 14.23 -5.19 2.58
N TYR A 330 13.98 -6.46 2.22
CA TYR A 330 14.96 -7.52 2.40
C TYR A 330 14.80 -8.66 1.40
N LEU A 331 15.87 -9.42 1.20
CA LEU A 331 15.82 -10.64 0.38
C LEU A 331 14.90 -11.67 1.04
N ARG A 332 13.88 -12.16 0.34
CA ARG A 332 12.88 -13.09 0.89
C ARG A 332 13.51 -14.31 1.57
N ARG A 333 14.60 -14.83 1.00
CA ARG A 333 15.35 -15.98 1.53
C ARG A 333 15.77 -15.78 2.99
N VAL A 334 16.08 -14.54 3.41
CA VAL A 334 16.56 -14.23 4.76
C VAL A 334 15.47 -14.52 5.80
N ALA A 335 14.22 -14.17 5.52
CA ALA A 335 13.10 -14.46 6.42
C ALA A 335 12.78 -15.97 6.50
N MET A 336 13.24 -16.79 5.55
CA MET A 336 13.08 -18.24 5.62
C MET A 336 14.05 -18.86 6.65
N PHE A 337 15.27 -18.34 6.74
CA PHE A 337 16.29 -18.77 7.70
C PHE A 337 16.13 -18.12 9.07
N TYR A 338 15.78 -16.84 9.10
CA TYR A 338 15.68 -16.02 10.30
C TYR A 338 14.27 -15.44 10.41
N PRO A 339 13.28 -16.22 10.88
CA PRO A 339 11.90 -15.73 10.97
C PRO A 339 11.76 -14.62 12.02
N PHE A 340 10.74 -13.77 11.84
CA PHE A 340 10.27 -12.84 12.86
C PHE A 340 9.89 -13.61 14.14
N THR A 341 10.17 -13.03 15.31
CA THR A 341 9.71 -13.58 16.60
C THR A 341 8.18 -13.58 16.63
N ASP A 342 7.56 -14.65 17.13
CA ASP A 342 6.09 -14.77 17.21
C ASP A 342 5.52 -13.89 18.35
N THR A 343 5.56 -12.57 18.16
CA THR A 343 5.08 -11.55 19.10
C THR A 343 4.38 -10.42 18.35
N ASN A 344 3.63 -9.60 19.09
CA ASN A 344 2.85 -8.48 18.57
C ASN A 344 3.56 -7.12 18.71
N MET A 345 4.78 -7.11 19.27
CA MET A 345 5.57 -5.91 19.49
C MET A 345 7.04 -6.29 19.45
N CYS A 346 7.87 -5.46 18.82
CA CYS A 346 9.32 -5.62 18.72
C CYS A 346 9.74 -6.87 17.92
N GLU A 347 8.82 -7.57 17.25
CA GLU A 347 9.17 -8.65 16.34
C GLU A 347 10.05 -8.17 15.18
N ASP A 348 9.87 -6.91 14.80
CA ASP A 348 10.60 -6.20 13.77
C ASP A 348 12.02 -5.83 14.22
N VAL A 349 12.16 -5.25 15.42
CA VAL A 349 13.44 -5.03 16.12
C VAL A 349 14.25 -6.32 16.19
N ASP A 350 13.65 -7.38 16.76
CA ASP A 350 14.30 -8.69 16.90
C ASP A 350 14.79 -9.23 15.56
N PHE A 351 13.97 -9.09 14.51
CA PHE A 351 14.30 -9.56 13.17
C PHE A 351 15.48 -8.78 12.60
N PHE A 352 15.43 -7.45 12.53
CA PHE A 352 16.49 -6.66 11.91
C PHE A 352 17.81 -6.68 12.69
N LEU A 353 17.76 -6.66 14.03
CA LEU A 353 18.97 -6.77 14.85
C LEU A 353 19.64 -8.15 14.69
N ARG A 354 18.85 -9.24 14.62
CA ARG A 354 19.40 -10.56 14.29
C ARG A 354 20.04 -10.59 12.91
N LEU A 355 19.44 -9.94 11.90
CA LEU A 355 20.07 -9.85 10.58
C LEU A 355 21.37 -9.08 10.64
N LYS A 356 21.43 -8.00 11.42
CA LYS A 356 22.64 -7.21 11.62
C LYS A 356 23.73 -8.04 12.30
N GLU A 357 23.42 -8.83 13.32
CA GLU A 357 24.38 -9.73 13.96
C GLU A 357 24.96 -10.77 12.98
N VAL A 358 24.13 -11.29 12.07
CA VAL A 358 24.52 -12.35 11.13
C VAL A 358 25.24 -11.82 9.89
N TYR A 359 24.77 -10.71 9.33
CA TYR A 359 25.18 -10.19 8.03
C TYR A 359 25.93 -8.85 8.10
N ASP A 360 26.01 -8.25 9.28
CA ASP A 360 26.78 -7.05 9.60
C ASP A 360 26.57 -5.92 8.57
N TYR A 361 27.60 -5.56 7.81
CA TYR A 361 27.61 -4.47 6.84
C TYR A 361 26.61 -4.65 5.68
N GLN A 362 26.05 -5.85 5.48
CA GLN A 362 25.03 -6.09 4.47
C GLN A 362 23.60 -5.74 4.95
N VAL A 363 23.43 -5.27 6.18
CA VAL A 363 22.19 -4.66 6.67
C VAL A 363 22.33 -3.15 6.63
N GLY A 364 21.69 -2.52 5.65
CA GLY A 364 21.82 -1.10 5.38
C GLY A 364 20.72 -0.24 6.00
N LEU A 365 21.05 1.04 6.11
CA LEU A 365 20.14 2.13 6.43
C LEU A 365 20.04 3.09 5.24
N LYS A 366 18.86 3.63 4.99
CA LYS A 366 18.63 4.75 4.07
C LYS A 366 17.91 5.86 4.81
N ARG A 367 18.34 7.10 4.59
CA ARG A 367 17.62 8.29 5.06
C ARG A 367 16.65 8.71 3.97
N ASP A 368 15.37 8.90 4.32
CA ASP A 368 14.37 9.41 3.39
C ASP A 368 14.43 10.94 3.37
N GLN A 369 15.27 11.50 2.50
CA GLN A 369 15.38 12.94 2.33
C GLN A 369 14.29 13.52 1.43
N GLU A 370 13.72 12.68 0.57
CA GLU A 370 12.83 13.06 -0.54
C GLU A 370 11.35 12.95 -0.18
N GLY A 371 11.02 12.30 0.95
CA GLY A 371 9.65 12.03 1.36
C GLY A 371 9.04 10.93 0.51
N LEU A 372 9.76 9.82 0.35
CA LEU A 372 9.31 8.61 -0.31
C LEU A 372 8.19 7.92 0.48
N CYS A 373 8.19 8.06 1.80
CA CYS A 373 7.19 7.52 2.71
C CYS A 373 6.76 8.58 3.73
N LEU A 374 5.47 8.56 4.08
CA LEU A 374 4.90 9.36 5.14
C LEU A 374 4.26 8.41 6.16
N HIS A 375 4.88 8.30 7.32
CA HIS A 375 4.40 7.48 8.43
C HIS A 375 3.28 8.22 9.16
N ILE A 376 2.11 7.60 9.28
CA ILE A 376 0.88 8.29 9.69
C ILE A 376 0.62 8.11 11.18
N MET A 377 0.74 9.20 11.93
CA MET A 377 0.49 9.24 13.37
C MET A 377 -0.98 9.56 13.67
N HIS A 378 -1.61 8.69 14.44
CA HIS A 378 -2.99 8.73 14.91
C HIS A 378 -3.12 8.22 16.37
N GLY A 379 -4.36 8.06 16.85
CA GLY A 379 -4.64 7.67 18.24
C GLY A 379 -4.40 6.20 18.58
N ASP A 380 -4.21 5.36 17.56
CA ASP A 380 -4.19 3.89 17.68
C ASP A 380 -2.84 3.27 17.26
N ASN A 381 -1.81 4.07 16.98
CA ASN A 381 -0.50 3.54 16.62
C ASN A 381 0.09 2.71 17.76
N THR A 382 0.78 1.64 17.39
CA THR A 382 1.52 0.78 18.30
C THR A 382 2.95 1.27 18.55
N ALA A 383 3.45 2.17 17.70
CA ALA A 383 4.74 2.83 17.82
C ALA A 383 4.57 4.36 18.01
N ASP A 384 5.58 4.99 18.60
CA ASP A 384 5.67 6.43 18.81
C ASP A 384 7.04 6.91 18.34
N SER A 385 7.12 8.11 17.80
CA SER A 385 8.30 8.67 17.13
C SER A 385 8.58 10.07 17.65
N MET A 386 9.86 10.39 17.82
CA MET A 386 10.27 11.73 18.28
C MET A 386 10.63 12.58 17.08
N LEU A 387 9.89 13.67 16.88
CA LEU A 387 10.20 14.60 15.82
C LEU A 387 11.50 15.34 16.08
N HIS A 388 12.33 15.39 15.04
CA HIS A 388 13.54 16.19 15.02
C HIS A 388 13.25 17.63 14.59
N ARG A 389 12.44 17.83 13.56
CA ARG A 389 12.01 19.16 13.08
C ARG A 389 10.62 19.14 12.47
N GLU A 390 9.91 20.25 12.54
CA GLU A 390 8.64 20.45 11.81
C GLU A 390 8.91 20.70 10.32
N VAL A 391 8.00 20.24 9.46
CA VAL A 391 8.10 20.33 7.99
C VAL A 391 6.86 21.05 7.47
N HIS A 392 7.08 22.23 6.88
CA HIS A 392 6.00 23.09 6.38
C HIS A 392 5.77 22.96 4.86
N GLU A 393 6.78 22.52 4.10
CA GLU A 393 6.69 22.38 2.65
C GLU A 393 6.32 20.95 2.22
N ILE A 394 5.23 20.42 2.78
CA ILE A 394 4.81 19.02 2.59
C ILE A 394 4.57 18.71 1.10
N ALA A 395 4.07 19.68 0.33
CA ALA A 395 3.85 19.62 -1.11
C ALA A 395 5.07 19.15 -1.93
N LYS A 396 6.30 19.32 -1.40
CA LYS A 396 7.55 18.94 -2.07
C LYS A 396 7.94 17.49 -1.83
N LEU A 397 7.25 16.77 -0.93
CA LEU A 397 7.55 15.37 -0.64
C LEU A 397 7.07 14.49 -1.80
N HIS A 398 7.84 13.47 -2.17
CA HIS A 398 7.48 12.54 -3.25
C HIS A 398 6.14 11.82 -3.03
N VAL A 399 5.73 11.59 -1.78
CA VAL A 399 4.38 11.07 -1.47
C VAL A 399 3.24 11.91 -2.04
N CYS A 400 3.43 13.21 -2.26
CA CYS A 400 2.42 14.10 -2.83
C CYS A 400 2.12 13.79 -4.31
N GLU A 401 2.99 13.08 -5.03
CA GLU A 401 2.71 12.60 -6.39
C GLU A 401 1.53 11.64 -6.48
N LEU A 402 1.12 11.03 -5.35
CA LEU A 402 -0.09 10.21 -5.27
C LEU A 402 -1.38 11.03 -5.44
N ASN A 403 -1.31 12.35 -5.28
CA ASN A 403 -2.46 13.26 -5.33
C ASN A 403 -3.63 12.85 -4.42
N LEU A 404 -3.33 12.35 -3.20
CA LEU A 404 -4.37 11.99 -2.24
C LEU A 404 -5.12 13.26 -1.77
N PRO A 405 -6.46 13.26 -1.69
CA PRO A 405 -7.23 14.48 -1.38
C PRO A 405 -6.88 15.14 -0.05
N PHE A 406 -6.50 14.36 0.98
CA PHE A 406 -6.11 14.94 2.26
C PHE A 406 -4.75 15.65 2.18
N LEU A 407 -3.81 15.15 1.35
CA LEU A 407 -2.53 15.83 1.09
C LEU A 407 -2.75 17.17 0.37
N ALA A 408 -3.73 17.24 -0.54
CA ALA A 408 -4.11 18.49 -1.22
C ALA A 408 -4.80 19.51 -0.28
N LYS A 409 -5.67 19.05 0.63
CA LYS A 409 -6.29 19.93 1.66
C LYS A 409 -5.27 20.53 2.62
N MET A 410 -4.17 19.82 2.88
CA MET A 410 -3.09 20.27 3.76
C MET A 410 -2.31 21.47 3.22
N GLU A 411 -2.26 21.67 1.90
CA GLU A 411 -1.64 22.86 1.29
C GLU A 411 -2.45 24.14 1.59
N GLY A 412 -3.78 24.05 1.51
CA GLY A 412 -4.69 25.20 1.67
C GLY A 412 -4.75 25.74 3.10
N GLU A 413 -4.69 24.88 4.10
CA GLU A 413 -4.75 25.28 5.52
C GLU A 413 -3.40 25.83 6.04
N THR A 414 -2.28 25.40 5.46
CA THR A 414 -0.95 25.90 5.82
C THR A 414 -0.71 27.28 5.20
N ALA A 415 -1.22 27.52 3.99
CA ALA A 415 -1.16 28.82 3.32
C ALA A 415 -2.04 29.90 3.98
N SER A 416 -3.24 29.55 4.48
CA SER A 416 -4.14 30.54 5.10
C SER A 416 -3.65 31.04 6.46
N LYS A 417 -2.90 30.20 7.21
CA LYS A 417 -2.26 30.58 8.48
C LYS A 417 -1.04 31.48 8.32
N LEU A 418 -0.48 31.59 7.11
CA LEU A 418 0.63 32.50 6.82
C LEU A 418 0.15 33.91 6.42
N THR A 419 -1.15 34.10 6.18
CA THR A 419 -1.72 35.38 5.72
C THR A 419 -2.61 36.10 6.75
N GLY A 420 -2.78 35.54 7.95
CA GLY A 420 -3.63 36.11 9.01
C GLY A 420 -2.84 36.39 10.29
N GLU A 421 -2.71 37.68 10.62
CA GLU A 421 -2.25 38.30 11.88
C GLU A 421 -1.15 37.60 12.70
N GLU A 422 -0.04 38.32 12.86
CA GLU A 422 1.05 38.01 13.80
C GLU A 422 0.54 37.85 15.24
N HIS A 423 0.06 36.67 15.59
CA HIS A 423 0.09 36.23 16.97
C HIS A 423 1.53 35.82 17.28
N HIS A 424 2.22 36.66 18.05
CA HIS A 424 3.48 36.34 18.71
C HIS A 424 3.35 35.02 19.49
N VAL A 425 3.59 33.89 18.82
CA VAL A 425 3.91 32.63 19.48
C VAL A 425 5.35 32.79 19.95
N ARG A 426 5.53 32.98 21.26
CA ARG A 426 6.84 32.86 21.90
C ARG A 426 7.47 31.55 21.44
N LEU A 427 8.55 31.65 20.67
CA LEU A 427 9.48 30.55 20.41
C LEU A 427 10.01 30.08 21.77
N SER A 428 9.39 29.04 22.34
CA SER A 428 10.05 28.28 23.39
C SER A 428 11.07 27.40 22.71
N SER A 429 12.34 27.53 23.10
CA SER A 429 13.50 26.74 22.64
C SER A 429 13.45 25.28 23.10
N THR A 430 12.27 24.66 23.07
CA THR A 430 12.05 23.29 23.51
C THR A 430 11.68 22.47 22.28
N THR A 431 12.57 21.54 21.89
CA THR A 431 12.30 20.42 20.97
C THR A 431 10.90 19.88 21.23
N GLY A 432 9.97 20.20 20.33
CA GLY A 432 8.53 20.09 20.55
C GLY A 432 8.08 18.64 20.57
N ARG A 433 7.76 18.14 21.77
CA ARG A 433 7.11 16.84 21.95
C ARG A 433 5.65 16.92 21.51
N PHE A 434 5.20 16.08 20.59
CA PHE A 434 3.77 15.86 20.35
C PHE A 434 3.19 14.90 21.38
N PHE A 435 2.97 15.40 22.60
CA PHE A 435 2.12 14.74 23.59
C PHE A 435 0.95 15.65 23.94
N VAL A 436 -0.19 15.48 23.29
CA VAL A 436 -1.45 15.92 23.88
C VAL A 436 -2.48 14.80 23.72
N LYS A 437 -2.84 14.22 24.88
CA LYS A 437 -4.05 13.43 25.06
C LYS A 437 -5.23 14.42 25.07
N ALA A 438 -5.68 14.86 23.89
CA ALA A 438 -6.84 15.74 23.77
C ALA A 438 -7.85 15.15 22.77
N ASP A 439 -9.04 14.84 23.29
CA ASP A 439 -10.29 14.51 22.60
C ASP A 439 -10.16 13.70 21.29
N SER A 440 -9.61 12.49 21.46
CA SER A 440 -9.21 11.57 20.40
C SER A 440 -10.35 11.03 19.54
N GLU A 441 -11.60 11.08 20.00
CA GLU A 441 -12.71 10.50 19.24
C GLU A 441 -13.34 11.47 18.24
N GLN A 442 -13.46 12.77 18.54
CA GLN A 442 -14.27 13.67 17.70
C GLN A 442 -13.55 14.07 16.40
N ARG A 443 -12.23 14.31 16.45
CA ARG A 443 -11.42 14.60 15.25
C ARG A 443 -11.11 13.36 14.43
N MET A 444 -10.91 12.22 15.10
CA MET A 444 -10.84 10.93 14.42
C MET A 444 -12.17 10.60 13.76
N ARG A 445 -13.31 10.86 14.42
CA ARG A 445 -14.65 10.76 13.81
C ARG A 445 -14.88 11.76 12.70
N ALA A 446 -14.29 12.96 12.71
CA ALA A 446 -14.42 13.91 11.60
C ALA A 446 -13.59 13.48 10.37
N PHE A 447 -12.35 13.02 10.57
CA PHE A 447 -11.53 12.43 9.51
C PHE A 447 -12.11 11.11 8.99
N GLN A 448 -12.55 10.24 9.89
CA GLN A 448 -13.31 9.03 9.58
C GLN A 448 -14.63 9.38 8.93
N ALA A 449 -15.39 10.40 9.33
CA ALA A 449 -16.62 10.80 8.66
C ALA A 449 -16.34 11.33 7.26
N VAL A 450 -15.28 12.10 7.03
CA VAL A 450 -14.93 12.54 5.67
C VAL A 450 -14.57 11.36 4.77
N ILE A 451 -13.74 10.41 5.25
CA ILE A 451 -13.37 9.22 4.47
C ILE A 451 -14.53 8.21 4.38
N GLN A 452 -15.32 8.03 5.43
CA GLN A 452 -16.34 6.99 5.57
C GLN A 452 -17.71 7.46 5.10
N ASP A 453 -18.06 8.75 5.12
CA ASP A 453 -19.24 9.28 4.42
C ASP A 453 -19.00 9.28 2.91
N GLU A 454 -17.84 9.70 2.41
CA GLU A 454 -17.55 9.65 0.98
C GLU A 454 -17.46 8.20 0.46
N VAL A 455 -16.87 7.28 1.25
CA VAL A 455 -16.74 5.85 0.88
C VAL A 455 -18.03 5.05 1.13
N SER A 456 -18.82 5.33 2.16
CA SER A 456 -20.12 4.66 2.40
C SER A 456 -21.20 5.18 1.46
N PHE A 457 -21.18 6.46 1.09
CA PHE A 457 -22.03 7.02 0.03
C PHE A 457 -21.68 6.37 -1.31
N ALA A 458 -20.39 6.29 -1.67
CA ALA A 458 -19.98 5.63 -2.90
C ALA A 458 -20.33 4.13 -2.92
N ALA A 459 -20.15 3.42 -1.80
CA ALA A 459 -20.50 2.00 -1.70
C ALA A 459 -22.03 1.76 -1.75
N GLN A 460 -22.85 2.56 -1.07
CA GLN A 460 -24.32 2.45 -1.09
C GLN A 460 -24.92 2.85 -2.45
N CYS A 461 -24.34 3.85 -3.11
CA CYS A 461 -24.75 4.23 -4.47
C CYS A 461 -24.37 3.14 -5.49
N LEU A 462 -23.19 2.54 -5.36
CA LEU A 462 -22.76 1.40 -6.20
C LEU A 462 -23.64 0.15 -5.99
N GLU A 463 -24.03 -0.17 -4.75
CA GLU A 463 -24.94 -1.28 -4.45
C GLU A 463 -26.37 -1.05 -4.99
N ARG A 464 -26.78 0.20 -5.18
CA ARG A 464 -28.07 0.60 -5.79
C ARG A 464 -28.00 0.78 -7.31
N GLY A 465 -26.87 0.47 -7.94
CA GLY A 465 -26.68 0.59 -9.40
C GLY A 465 -26.44 2.01 -9.91
N VAL A 466 -26.15 2.96 -9.00
CA VAL A 466 -25.76 4.34 -9.34
C VAL A 466 -24.27 4.35 -9.70
N SER A 467 -23.94 4.97 -10.83
CA SER A 467 -22.58 4.93 -11.36
C SER A 467 -21.61 5.83 -10.57
N LEU A 468 -20.32 5.48 -10.55
CA LEU A 468 -19.24 6.32 -9.99
C LEU A 468 -19.10 7.71 -10.65
N ASP A 469 -19.75 7.91 -11.80
CA ASP A 469 -19.90 9.23 -12.44
C ASP A 469 -21.04 10.06 -11.83
N GLU A 470 -22.13 9.44 -11.41
CA GLU A 470 -23.25 10.12 -10.73
C GLU A 470 -22.93 10.47 -9.27
N ILE A 471 -22.22 9.57 -8.57
CA ILE A 471 -21.70 9.82 -7.22
C ILE A 471 -20.79 11.07 -7.21
N ASN A 472 -19.90 11.17 -8.20
CA ASN A 472 -18.96 12.28 -8.30
C ASN A 472 -19.59 13.59 -8.82
N LYS A 473 -20.73 13.54 -9.52
CA LYS A 473 -21.45 14.74 -9.97
C LYS A 473 -22.19 15.47 -8.83
N HIS A 474 -22.47 14.81 -7.70
CA HIS A 474 -23.24 15.40 -6.59
C HIS A 474 -22.40 15.84 -5.38
N ASN A 475 -21.15 15.38 -5.22
CA ASN A 475 -20.24 15.85 -4.17
C ASN A 475 -19.57 17.23 -4.45
N CYS A 476 -19.93 17.91 -5.54
CA CYS A 476 -19.42 19.25 -5.88
C CYS A 476 -20.32 20.41 -5.44
N THR A 477 -21.49 20.13 -4.85
CA THR A 477 -22.42 21.17 -4.39
C THR A 477 -23.18 20.72 -3.14
N TRP A 478 -22.53 20.53 -2.00
CA TRP A 478 -23.10 20.66 -0.64
C TRP A 478 -21.98 20.82 0.39
#